data_AF-A0A819ASZ3-F1
#
_entry.id   AF-A0A819ASZ3-F1
#
_cell.length_a   1.000
_cell.length_b   1.000
_cell.length_c   1.000
_cell.angle_alpha   90.00
_cell.angle_beta   90.00
_cell.angle_gamma   90.00
#
_symmetry.space_group_name_H-M   'P 1'
#
loop_
_entity.id
_entity.type
_entity.pdbx_description
1 polymer ?
#
loop_
_entity_poly.entity_id
_entity_poly.type
_entity_poly.pdbx_seq_one_letter_code
_entity_poly.pdbx_strand_id
1 'polypeptide(L)'
;MIDLTLFERTNETIFEIWNTTASGNSLSAIPSFYTGSYWPTQPAENLFDGNLATDYTNHGMCNYTYYDVSCGEKTGFYLTMYNKSMSLVAFYLGTNEYDSMRDPLSVTIEGSNLYESELTFGSSWTLIYEGSSGLISDPGRSSFGAIQILPNNSMRFASYRFLVTSKRGSENSASYSEVRYERYRKFAYHMAQSGVKLFTIECVFASATKVGLPPQRFEVTRPGNPFHIQVVAPSIMWMKENLINVAAQRLPAYIDRIAWIDADVEFERLDWPYLTLNALERYPIVQMFKTGYITGPTGKYEILKRENSFAHAIRHGRRVQPHHSHPYAHPGYAWAIRRETFNAIGGLIDFCIVGSDDLHFAYALLGRIQETFPMGLHKDYHMVAKSWGDRVARIAGYGANVGYVDVNLYRRWHGYQANLSPIGRWLILSHYQFSPLNDLTRDRQSGVIYLANKRRLSAPLGVTRVKKIESEIVSYFISRNEDNKRVLPQLLMPQYQNLRGSYRRQFSYPVPPRKRPQSYIPIIQPPSARSSYRPRFY
;
A
#
# COMPACT_ATOMS: atom_id res chain seq x y z
N MET A 1 -5.42 18.58 11.73
CA MET A 1 -5.29 17.57 10.66
C MET A 1 -3.91 17.73 10.03
N ILE A 2 -3.00 16.81 10.34
CA ILE A 2 -1.66 16.77 9.74
C ILE A 2 -1.85 16.06 8.40
N ASP A 3 -1.99 16.84 7.33
CA ASP A 3 -2.01 16.27 5.98
C ASP A 3 -0.55 16.04 5.61
N LEU A 4 -0.19 14.76 5.56
CA LEU A 4 1.10 14.29 5.12
C LEU A 4 0.88 13.80 3.69
N THR A 5 1.14 14.64 2.71
CA THR A 5 1.40 14.24 1.32
C THR A 5 2.92 14.19 1.14
N LEU A 6 3.44 13.67 0.03
CA LEU A 6 4.88 13.45 -0.19
C LEU A 6 5.29 14.04 -1.51
N PHE A 7 6.60 14.10 -1.75
CA PHE A 7 7.24 14.30 -3.05
C PHE A 7 6.80 13.20 -4.04
N GLU A 8 5.53 13.20 -4.46
CA GLU A 8 4.98 12.27 -5.45
C GLU A 8 4.92 13.03 -6.79
N ARG A 9 6.10 13.11 -7.43
CA ARG A 9 6.48 13.52 -8.80
C ARG A 9 5.41 13.94 -9.81
N THR A 10 4.38 14.69 -9.43
CA THR A 10 3.26 14.95 -10.34
C THR A 10 2.92 16.41 -10.52
N ASN A 11 3.58 17.35 -9.80
CA ASN A 11 3.57 18.79 -10.14
C ASN A 11 4.59 19.65 -9.36
N GLU A 12 5.52 19.08 -8.59
CA GLU A 12 6.51 19.86 -7.83
C GLU A 12 7.63 20.40 -8.72
N THR A 13 7.92 21.70 -8.58
CA THR A 13 9.11 22.31 -9.19
C THR A 13 10.30 22.10 -8.25
N ILE A 14 11.36 21.51 -8.79
CA ILE A 14 12.62 21.25 -8.09
C ILE A 14 13.65 22.19 -8.67
N PHE A 15 14.49 22.75 -7.81
CA PHE A 15 15.51 23.72 -8.16
C PHE A 15 16.86 23.29 -7.62
N GLU A 16 17.82 23.08 -8.51
CA GLU A 16 19.20 22.80 -8.16
C GLU A 16 19.90 24.06 -7.65
N ILE A 17 20.64 23.91 -6.57
CA ILE A 17 21.34 25.01 -5.92
C ILE A 17 22.77 24.65 -5.52
N TRP A 18 23.59 25.68 -5.36
CA TRP A 18 24.96 25.56 -4.90
C TRP A 18 25.40 26.83 -4.15
N ASN A 19 26.64 26.78 -3.63
CA ASN A 19 27.29 27.82 -2.84
C ASN A 19 26.46 28.28 -1.63
N THR A 20 25.93 27.32 -0.88
CA THR A 20 25.02 27.62 0.23
C THR A 20 25.24 26.72 1.44
N THR A 21 24.84 27.19 2.60
CA THR A 21 24.86 26.46 3.87
C THR A 21 23.51 26.66 4.56
N ALA A 22 23.26 25.95 5.66
CA ALA A 22 22.09 26.21 6.50
C ALA A 22 22.01 27.72 6.83
N SER A 23 20.82 28.29 6.66
CA SER A 23 20.50 29.72 6.81
C SER A 23 21.30 30.67 5.92
N GLY A 24 22.05 30.16 4.94
CA GLY A 24 22.80 30.94 3.95
C GLY A 24 22.03 31.13 2.63
N ASN A 25 22.38 32.18 1.89
CA ASN A 25 21.85 32.41 0.54
C ASN A 25 22.31 31.30 -0.40
N SER A 26 21.54 31.04 -1.46
CA SER A 26 21.86 30.02 -2.47
C SER A 26 21.87 30.58 -3.88
N LEU A 27 22.78 30.07 -4.71
CA LEU A 27 22.84 30.34 -6.14
C LEU A 27 22.19 29.18 -6.89
N SER A 28 21.50 29.47 -7.99
CA SER A 28 20.98 28.44 -8.90
C SER A 28 22.15 27.70 -9.56
N ALA A 29 22.09 26.38 -9.59
CA ALA A 29 23.02 25.58 -10.37
C ALA A 29 22.50 25.44 -11.80
N ILE A 30 23.40 25.38 -12.78
CA ILE A 30 23.06 25.25 -14.21
C ILE A 30 23.44 23.87 -14.75
N PRO A 31 22.80 23.37 -15.82
CA PRO A 31 23.21 22.12 -16.46
C PRO A 31 24.53 22.32 -17.21
N SER A 32 25.63 21.81 -16.65
CA SER A 32 26.97 21.92 -17.25
C SER A 32 27.97 20.96 -16.56
N PHE A 33 29.25 21.10 -16.88
CA PHE A 33 30.36 20.34 -16.28
C PHE A 33 31.32 21.23 -15.47
N TYR A 34 30.97 22.49 -15.24
CA TYR A 34 31.83 23.51 -14.63
C TYR A 34 31.43 23.83 -13.18
N THR A 35 32.15 24.77 -12.57
CA THR A 35 31.77 25.33 -11.26
C THR A 35 30.35 25.87 -11.29
N GLY A 36 29.59 25.56 -10.24
CA GLY A 36 28.21 25.97 -10.07
C GLY A 36 27.22 25.21 -10.94
N SER A 37 27.56 23.98 -11.33
CA SER A 37 26.73 23.17 -12.23
C SER A 37 26.40 21.79 -11.69
N TYR A 38 25.34 21.22 -12.26
CA TYR A 38 24.99 19.81 -12.14
C TYR A 38 25.10 19.14 -13.51
N TRP A 39 25.29 17.82 -13.52
CA TRP A 39 25.39 17.08 -14.78
C TRP A 39 24.08 17.16 -15.58
N PRO A 40 24.10 17.58 -16.87
CA PRO A 40 22.87 17.78 -17.65
C PRO A 40 21.94 16.56 -17.74
N THR A 41 22.49 15.35 -17.66
CA THR A 41 21.73 14.09 -17.70
C THR A 41 21.34 13.56 -16.32
N GLN A 42 21.80 14.21 -15.26
CA GLN A 42 21.60 13.82 -13.87
C GLN A 42 21.07 15.01 -13.04
N PRO A 43 19.88 15.55 -13.41
CA PRO A 43 19.28 16.69 -12.73
C PRO A 43 18.54 16.26 -11.45
N ALA A 44 18.09 17.22 -10.63
CA ALA A 44 17.51 16.88 -9.33
C ALA A 44 16.15 16.16 -9.43
N GLU A 45 15.46 16.21 -10.57
CA GLU A 45 14.22 15.45 -10.79
C GLU A 45 14.42 13.93 -10.80
N ASN A 46 15.67 13.46 -10.98
CA ASN A 46 16.01 12.05 -10.84
C ASN A 46 15.89 11.57 -9.39
N LEU A 47 15.93 12.47 -8.40
CA LEU A 47 15.74 12.11 -6.99
C LEU A 47 14.31 11.69 -6.65
N PHE A 48 13.36 11.83 -7.57
CA PHE A 48 11.95 11.57 -7.32
C PHE A 48 11.34 10.72 -8.42
N ASP A 49 12.15 10.00 -9.20
CA ASP A 49 11.72 9.30 -10.41
C ASP A 49 11.36 7.83 -10.18
N GLY A 50 11.67 7.32 -9.00
CA GLY A 50 11.39 5.95 -8.62
C GLY A 50 12.51 4.97 -8.94
N ASN A 51 13.68 5.43 -9.40
CA ASN A 51 14.74 4.62 -10.00
C ASN A 51 16.12 4.89 -9.36
N LEU A 52 16.70 3.85 -8.74
CA LEU A 52 18.02 3.93 -8.10
C LEU A 52 19.20 3.90 -9.09
N ALA A 53 18.92 3.78 -10.39
CA ALA A 53 19.93 3.85 -11.46
C ALA A 53 20.01 5.24 -12.11
N THR A 54 19.24 6.21 -11.62
CA THR A 54 19.28 7.60 -12.07
C THR A 54 19.69 8.48 -10.89
N ASP A 55 20.70 9.30 -11.13
CA ASP A 55 21.36 10.09 -10.08
C ASP A 55 21.07 11.57 -10.26
N TYR A 56 21.15 12.31 -9.16
CA TYR A 56 21.42 13.74 -9.17
C TYR A 56 22.89 13.96 -8.82
N THR A 57 23.62 14.71 -9.66
CA THR A 57 25.06 14.94 -9.48
C THR A 57 25.39 16.41 -9.60
N ASN A 58 25.90 17.01 -8.51
CA ASN A 58 26.24 18.43 -8.44
C ASN A 58 27.73 18.63 -8.09
N HIS A 59 28.41 19.47 -8.87
CA HIS A 59 29.83 19.76 -8.71
C HIS A 59 30.13 20.81 -7.64
N GLY A 60 29.17 21.69 -7.35
CA GLY A 60 29.35 22.79 -6.41
C GLY A 60 30.49 23.72 -6.83
N MET A 61 31.47 23.91 -5.95
CA MET A 61 32.63 24.76 -6.23
C MET A 61 33.62 24.15 -7.25
N CYS A 62 33.51 22.84 -7.51
CA CYS A 62 34.41 22.11 -8.40
C CYS A 62 33.91 22.04 -9.85
N ASN A 63 34.68 21.40 -10.73
CA ASN A 63 34.30 21.10 -12.11
C ASN A 63 34.59 19.62 -12.40
N TYR A 64 34.28 19.15 -13.61
CA TYR A 64 34.41 17.73 -13.96
C TYR A 64 35.86 17.18 -13.96
N THR A 65 36.90 18.02 -13.98
CA THR A 65 38.30 17.60 -14.00
C THR A 65 39.01 17.77 -12.66
N TYR A 66 38.35 18.32 -11.65
CA TYR A 66 38.93 18.60 -10.34
C TYR A 66 38.32 17.70 -9.26
N TYR A 67 39.17 17.00 -8.50
CA TYR A 67 38.80 15.96 -7.55
C TYR A 67 39.24 16.35 -6.14
N ASP A 68 38.29 16.58 -5.24
CA ASP A 68 38.57 16.89 -3.84
C ASP A 68 37.46 16.34 -2.94
N VAL A 69 37.73 16.19 -1.64
CA VAL A 69 36.71 15.79 -0.66
C VAL A 69 35.62 16.85 -0.51
N SER A 70 35.91 18.13 -0.74
CA SER A 70 34.95 19.23 -0.60
C SER A 70 34.06 19.46 -1.82
N CYS A 71 34.31 18.79 -2.95
CA CYS A 71 33.49 18.98 -4.15
C CYS A 71 32.05 18.54 -3.91
N GLY A 72 31.06 19.23 -4.49
CA GLY A 72 29.66 18.93 -4.22
C GLY A 72 29.19 19.18 -2.78
N GLU A 73 30.04 19.57 -1.82
CA GLU A 73 29.58 20.21 -0.59
C GLU A 73 28.94 21.57 -0.90
N LYS A 74 28.07 22.04 -0.02
CA LYS A 74 27.34 23.30 -0.19
C LYS A 74 26.46 23.31 -1.44
N THR A 75 26.03 22.13 -1.88
CA THR A 75 25.10 21.91 -2.98
C THR A 75 23.84 21.25 -2.49
N GLY A 76 22.84 21.20 -3.36
CA GLY A 76 21.66 20.38 -3.15
C GLY A 76 20.52 20.91 -3.99
N PHE A 77 19.32 20.81 -3.43
CA PHE A 77 18.13 21.26 -4.10
C PHE A 77 17.17 21.90 -3.10
N TYR A 78 16.29 22.76 -3.59
CA TYR A 78 15.04 23.03 -2.91
C TYR A 78 13.89 22.68 -3.82
N LEU A 79 12.73 22.48 -3.22
CA LEU A 79 11.50 22.27 -3.95
C LEU A 79 10.37 22.98 -3.24
N THR A 80 9.38 23.38 -4.03
CA THR A 80 8.14 23.96 -3.51
C THR A 80 7.03 22.95 -3.73
N MET A 81 6.37 22.56 -2.64
CA MET A 81 5.25 21.63 -2.70
C MET A 81 4.06 22.31 -3.39
N TYR A 82 3.48 21.63 -4.38
CA TYR A 82 2.25 22.10 -5.05
C TYR A 82 1.06 22.19 -4.08
N ASN A 83 1.03 21.31 -3.07
CA ASN A 83 0.06 21.34 -1.98
C ASN A 83 0.62 22.19 -0.81
N LYS A 84 -0.22 23.02 -0.17
CA LYS A 84 0.16 23.88 0.97
C LYS A 84 0.91 23.10 2.09
N SER A 85 1.62 23.86 2.93
CA SER A 85 2.61 23.42 3.93
C SER A 85 2.43 22.02 4.57
N MET A 86 3.49 21.22 4.56
CA MET A 86 3.53 19.83 5.06
C MET A 86 4.64 19.63 6.08
N SER A 87 4.61 18.56 6.88
CA SER A 87 5.70 18.20 7.81
C SER A 87 6.58 17.09 7.21
N LEU A 88 7.90 17.30 7.19
CA LEU A 88 8.89 16.27 6.91
C LEU A 88 9.28 15.55 8.20
N VAL A 89 9.03 14.25 8.27
CA VAL A 89 9.24 13.44 9.50
C VAL A 89 10.39 12.45 9.38
N ALA A 90 10.78 12.08 8.16
CA ALA A 90 11.89 11.19 7.88
C ALA A 90 12.31 11.29 6.41
N PHE A 91 13.55 10.91 6.10
CA PHE A 91 14.07 10.75 4.74
C PHE A 91 15.10 9.62 4.70
N TYR A 92 15.44 9.19 3.49
CA TYR A 92 16.62 8.38 3.20
C TYR A 92 17.08 8.69 1.77
N LEU A 93 18.39 8.57 1.53
CA LEU A 93 18.99 8.75 0.21
C LEU A 93 19.38 7.39 -0.38
N GLY A 94 19.27 7.27 -1.70
CA GLY A 94 19.91 6.23 -2.49
C GLY A 94 21.35 6.60 -2.83
N THR A 95 22.25 5.62 -2.86
CA THR A 95 23.59 5.79 -3.40
C THR A 95 23.54 5.96 -4.91
N ASN A 96 24.56 6.60 -5.48
CA ASN A 96 24.72 6.62 -6.93
C ASN A 96 24.97 5.20 -7.51
N GLU A 97 24.88 5.07 -8.82
CA GLU A 97 25.13 3.79 -9.51
C GLU A 97 26.63 3.44 -9.58
N TYR A 98 27.54 4.42 -9.63
CA TYR A 98 28.91 4.23 -10.11
C TYR A 98 30.02 4.31 -9.06
N ASP A 99 29.96 5.29 -8.15
CA ASP A 99 31.09 5.63 -7.27
C ASP A 99 30.65 6.07 -5.88
N SER A 100 31.02 5.25 -4.88
CA SER A 100 30.82 5.50 -3.46
C SER A 100 31.48 6.78 -2.93
N MET A 101 32.54 7.28 -3.57
CA MET A 101 33.26 8.48 -3.13
C MET A 101 32.41 9.75 -3.26
N ARG A 102 31.37 9.71 -4.09
CA ARG A 102 30.42 10.81 -4.30
C ARG A 102 29.25 10.82 -3.32
N ASP A 103 29.10 9.78 -2.50
CA ASP A 103 27.97 9.67 -1.58
C ASP A 103 27.99 10.82 -0.55
N PRO A 104 26.89 11.59 -0.40
CA PRO A 104 26.73 12.52 0.71
C PRO A 104 26.75 11.76 2.03
N LEU A 105 27.61 12.11 2.99
CA LEU A 105 27.63 11.47 4.32
C LEU A 105 26.74 12.20 5.33
N SER A 106 26.64 13.52 5.18
CA SER A 106 25.82 14.39 6.03
C SER A 106 25.08 15.44 5.21
N VAL A 107 23.94 15.87 5.74
CA VAL A 107 23.07 16.87 5.13
C VAL A 107 22.48 17.81 6.17
N THR A 108 22.08 18.99 5.73
CA THR A 108 21.11 19.84 6.45
C THR A 108 19.80 19.89 5.69
N ILE A 109 18.69 19.93 6.41
CA ILE A 109 17.36 20.14 5.85
C ILE A 109 16.72 21.32 6.52
N GLU A 110 16.14 22.19 5.70
CA GLU A 110 15.45 23.40 6.14
C GLU A 110 14.07 23.49 5.50
N GLY A 111 13.18 24.21 6.17
CA GLY A 111 11.84 24.47 5.69
C GLY A 111 11.54 25.96 5.54
N SER A 112 10.71 26.33 4.57
CA SER A 112 10.21 27.68 4.37
C SER A 112 8.71 27.70 4.05
N ASN A 113 8.04 28.80 4.39
CA ASN A 113 6.68 29.12 3.98
C ASN A 113 6.62 30.43 3.16
N LEU A 114 7.77 30.97 2.76
CA LEU A 114 7.86 32.18 1.95
C LEU A 114 7.61 31.88 0.47
N TYR A 115 7.45 32.94 -0.33
CA TYR A 115 7.24 32.81 -1.77
C TYR A 115 8.49 32.32 -2.48
N GLU A 116 8.32 31.65 -3.63
CA GLU A 116 9.42 31.10 -4.42
C GLU A 116 10.52 32.13 -4.74
N SER A 117 10.13 33.38 -5.01
CA SER A 117 11.06 34.49 -5.26
C SER A 117 11.99 34.82 -4.08
N GLU A 118 11.68 34.36 -2.88
CA GLU A 118 12.46 34.58 -1.67
C GLU A 118 13.29 33.36 -1.26
N LEU A 119 13.11 32.21 -1.93
CA LEU A 119 13.74 30.94 -1.52
C LEU A 119 15.25 30.87 -1.80
N THR A 120 15.82 31.86 -2.48
CA THR A 120 17.27 32.02 -2.64
C THR A 120 17.93 32.72 -1.45
N PHE A 121 17.16 33.37 -0.57
CA PHE A 121 17.69 34.02 0.64
C PHE A 121 17.77 33.04 1.81
N GLY A 122 18.90 33.03 2.51
CA GLY A 122 19.13 32.18 3.66
C GLY A 122 18.19 32.46 4.83
N SER A 123 17.81 33.72 5.01
CA SER A 123 16.83 34.16 6.01
C SER A 123 15.43 33.58 5.81
N SER A 124 15.14 33.03 4.63
CA SER A 124 13.86 32.40 4.30
C SER A 124 13.71 31.00 4.88
N TRP A 125 14.81 30.41 5.34
CA TRP A 125 14.88 28.99 5.70
C TRP A 125 15.02 28.81 7.21
N THR A 126 14.27 27.83 7.73
CA THR A 126 14.34 27.40 9.13
C THR A 126 14.96 26.01 9.19
N LEU A 127 16.10 25.86 9.87
CA LEU A 127 16.76 24.58 10.06
C LEU A 127 15.90 23.60 10.86
N ILE A 128 15.70 22.40 10.31
CA ILE A 128 14.92 21.32 10.93
C ILE A 128 15.70 20.02 11.10
N TYR A 129 16.83 19.88 10.41
CA TYR A 129 17.69 18.72 10.53
C TYR A 129 19.13 19.08 10.17
N GLU A 130 20.07 18.57 10.95
CA GLU A 130 21.50 18.57 10.65
C GLU A 130 22.05 17.23 11.15
N GLY A 131 22.69 16.47 10.26
CA GLY A 131 23.23 15.17 10.66
C GLY A 131 23.52 14.25 9.49
N SER A 132 23.52 12.94 9.76
CA SER A 132 23.79 11.92 8.76
C SER A 132 22.80 11.99 7.59
N SER A 133 23.25 11.64 6.39
CA SER A 133 22.39 11.39 5.24
C SER A 133 21.76 9.98 5.25
N GLY A 134 22.24 9.10 6.13
CA GLY A 134 22.01 7.65 6.05
C GLY A 134 23.08 6.86 5.31
N LEU A 135 24.05 7.52 4.67
CA LEU A 135 25.09 6.87 3.87
C LEU A 135 26.47 6.84 4.56
N ILE A 136 26.56 7.06 5.88
CA ILE A 136 27.84 6.93 6.60
C ILE A 136 28.48 5.56 6.33
N SER A 137 27.70 4.50 6.52
CA SER A 137 28.04 3.16 6.02
C SER A 137 27.61 3.04 4.56
N ASP A 138 28.51 2.57 3.68
CA ASP A 138 28.17 2.31 2.27
C ASP A 138 27.25 1.08 2.16
N PRO A 139 25.98 1.25 1.72
CA PRO A 139 25.05 0.13 1.56
C PRO A 139 25.29 -0.68 0.27
N GLY A 140 26.26 -0.30 -0.56
CA GLY A 140 26.42 -0.78 -1.94
C GLY A 140 25.80 0.21 -2.94
N ARG A 141 26.04 0.00 -4.24
CA ARG A 141 25.53 0.89 -5.30
C ARG A 141 24.04 0.68 -5.57
N SER A 142 23.39 1.71 -6.11
CA SER A 142 21.94 1.73 -6.36
C SER A 142 21.11 1.15 -5.21
N SER A 143 21.49 1.51 -3.97
CA SER A 143 20.93 0.97 -2.74
C SER A 143 20.59 2.10 -1.78
N PHE A 144 19.55 1.91 -0.96
CA PHE A 144 19.16 2.90 0.03
C PHE A 144 20.06 2.87 1.27
N GLY A 145 20.40 4.05 1.78
CA GLY A 145 21.02 4.24 3.07
C GLY A 145 20.09 4.02 4.26
N ALA A 146 20.63 4.19 5.46
CA ALA A 146 19.85 4.15 6.69
C ALA A 146 18.85 5.31 6.75
N ILE A 147 17.60 5.03 7.14
CA ILE A 147 16.58 6.06 7.35
C ILE A 147 16.97 7.05 8.45
N GLN A 148 16.76 8.33 8.17
CA GLN A 148 16.98 9.43 9.10
C GLN A 148 15.62 9.96 9.55
N ILE A 149 15.39 9.98 10.86
CA ILE A 149 14.14 10.43 11.47
C ILE A 149 14.33 11.87 11.94
N LEU A 150 13.33 12.73 11.70
CA LEU A 150 13.27 14.11 12.19
C LEU A 150 12.24 14.18 13.34
N PRO A 151 12.53 13.60 14.52
CA PRO A 151 11.53 13.47 15.60
C PRO A 151 11.07 14.81 16.16
N ASN A 152 11.90 15.85 16.00
CA ASN A 152 11.67 17.17 16.57
C ASN A 152 11.05 18.16 15.57
N ASN A 153 10.80 17.76 14.32
CA ASN A 153 10.13 18.64 13.37
C ASN A 153 8.60 18.61 13.56
N SER A 154 8.09 19.52 14.36
CA SER A 154 6.64 19.74 14.55
C SER A 154 6.05 20.78 13.60
N MET A 155 6.89 21.43 12.76
CA MET A 155 6.49 22.52 11.88
C MET A 155 6.08 22.00 10.49
N ARG A 156 5.29 22.81 9.80
CA ARG A 156 4.85 22.56 8.42
C ARG A 156 5.42 23.64 7.52
N PHE A 157 6.03 23.22 6.41
CA PHE A 157 6.66 24.09 5.44
C PHE A 157 6.13 23.81 4.03
N ALA A 158 5.95 24.87 3.24
CA ALA A 158 5.55 24.80 1.84
C ALA A 158 6.74 24.41 0.94
N SER A 159 7.96 24.76 1.36
CA SER A 159 9.18 24.44 0.63
C SER A 159 10.20 23.79 1.55
N TYR A 160 10.99 22.88 0.98
CA TYR A 160 12.06 22.18 1.68
C TYR A 160 13.35 22.32 0.90
N ARG A 161 14.45 22.55 1.61
CA ARG A 161 15.81 22.66 1.08
C ARG A 161 16.68 21.59 1.70
N PHE A 162 17.34 20.79 0.86
CA PHE A 162 18.28 19.74 1.25
C PHE A 162 19.67 20.14 0.78
N LEU A 163 20.64 20.19 1.69
CA LEU A 163 22.02 20.58 1.39
C LEU A 163 22.99 19.50 1.82
N VAL A 164 23.92 19.16 0.94
CA VAL A 164 25.06 18.27 1.22
C VAL A 164 26.10 19.03 2.03
N THR A 165 26.45 18.52 3.21
CA THR A 165 27.46 19.15 4.09
C THR A 165 28.79 18.41 4.13
N SER A 166 28.82 17.14 3.76
CA SER A 166 30.05 16.37 3.53
C SER A 166 29.80 15.18 2.61
N LYS A 167 30.87 14.62 2.00
CA LYS A 167 30.81 13.40 1.19
C LYS A 167 31.94 12.42 1.50
N ARG A 168 31.83 11.20 0.95
CA ARG A 168 32.66 10.04 1.37
C ARG A 168 34.14 10.18 1.08
N GLY A 169 34.52 10.65 -0.10
CA GLY A 169 35.92 10.65 -0.51
C GLY A 169 36.24 11.72 -1.55
N SER A 170 37.42 11.65 -2.14
CA SER A 170 37.86 12.63 -3.14
C SER A 170 37.27 12.30 -4.50
N GLU A 171 36.40 13.18 -4.99
CA GLU A 171 35.74 13.08 -6.29
C GLU A 171 35.22 14.45 -6.70
N ASN A 172 34.84 14.65 -7.95
CA ASN A 172 34.48 15.94 -8.54
C ASN A 172 33.07 16.46 -8.21
N SER A 173 32.27 15.69 -7.46
CA SER A 173 30.85 15.99 -7.21
C SER A 173 30.30 15.21 -6.02
N ALA A 174 29.14 15.64 -5.53
CA ALA A 174 28.24 14.84 -4.72
C ALA A 174 27.17 14.22 -5.62
N SER A 175 26.89 12.94 -5.44
CA SER A 175 26.00 12.16 -6.31
C SER A 175 25.18 11.18 -5.50
N TYR A 176 23.85 11.20 -5.69
CA TYR A 176 22.91 10.35 -4.96
C TYR A 176 21.63 10.19 -5.77
N SER A 177 20.90 9.11 -5.52
CA SER A 177 19.60 8.81 -6.11
C SER A 177 18.50 8.93 -5.05
N GLU A 178 17.25 9.05 -5.50
CA GLU A 178 16.03 8.86 -4.71
C GLU A 178 15.97 9.44 -3.27
N VAL A 179 15.08 10.41 -3.05
CA VAL A 179 14.65 10.85 -1.71
C VAL A 179 13.22 10.36 -1.47
N ARG A 180 13.04 9.35 -0.61
CA ARG A 180 11.73 8.69 -0.41
C ARG A 180 11.21 8.67 1.01
N TYR A 181 9.93 8.29 1.11
CA TYR A 181 9.19 8.00 2.33
C TYR A 181 8.30 6.76 2.17
N GLU A 182 8.09 6.01 3.26
CA GLU A 182 7.27 4.80 3.30
C GLU A 182 5.85 5.03 3.84
N ARG A 183 4.79 4.79 3.03
CA ARG A 183 3.36 4.89 3.44
C ARG A 183 3.04 4.20 4.77
N TYR A 184 3.65 3.03 5.00
CA TYR A 184 3.51 2.29 6.25
C TYR A 184 3.90 3.11 7.49
N ARG A 185 4.89 4.01 7.38
CA ARG A 185 5.32 4.84 8.52
C ARG A 185 4.27 5.91 8.88
N LYS A 186 3.49 6.44 7.92
CA LYS A 186 2.36 7.36 8.23
C LYS A 186 1.30 6.62 8.99
N PHE A 187 1.02 5.40 8.54
CA PHE A 187 0.09 4.53 9.21
C PHE A 187 0.58 4.20 10.64
N ALA A 188 1.82 3.76 10.82
CA ALA A 188 2.40 3.47 12.13
C ALA A 188 2.38 4.68 13.07
N TYR A 189 2.72 5.87 12.55
CA TYR A 189 2.62 7.13 13.29
C TYR A 189 1.19 7.44 13.69
N HIS A 190 0.23 7.31 12.77
CA HIS A 190 -1.20 7.50 13.06
C HIS A 190 -1.72 6.51 14.12
N MET A 191 -1.28 5.25 14.09
CA MET A 191 -1.59 4.26 15.14
C MET A 191 -1.04 4.70 16.49
N ALA A 192 0.23 5.14 16.54
CA ALA A 192 0.86 5.63 17.76
C ALA A 192 0.15 6.87 18.33
N GLN A 193 -0.21 7.84 17.46
CA GLN A 193 -1.00 9.02 17.85
C GLN A 193 -2.38 8.65 18.41
N SER A 194 -2.93 7.53 17.97
CA SER A 194 -4.22 7.01 18.45
C SER A 194 -4.06 6.15 19.72
N GLY A 195 -2.84 5.98 20.25
CA GLY A 195 -2.57 5.17 21.44
C GLY A 195 -2.62 3.65 21.19
N VAL A 196 -2.46 3.21 19.95
CA VAL A 196 -2.55 1.81 19.56
C VAL A 196 -1.18 1.15 19.58
N LYS A 197 -1.08 -0.01 20.22
CA LYS A 197 0.09 -0.89 20.09
C LYS A 197 0.02 -1.63 18.77
N LEU A 198 0.83 -1.21 17.81
CA LEU A 198 0.87 -1.78 16.46
C LEU A 198 1.82 -3.00 16.42
N PHE A 199 1.27 -4.17 16.11
CA PHE A 199 2.06 -5.33 15.72
C PHE A 199 2.18 -5.39 14.20
N THR A 200 3.39 -5.65 13.71
CA THR A 200 3.68 -5.67 12.28
C THR A 200 4.35 -6.97 11.90
N ILE A 201 3.71 -7.68 10.99
CA ILE A 201 4.26 -8.87 10.36
C ILE A 201 4.72 -8.53 8.94
N GLU A 202 5.92 -8.97 8.61
CA GLU A 202 6.50 -8.81 7.28
C GLU A 202 6.96 -10.17 6.77
N CYS A 203 6.66 -10.43 5.51
CA CYS A 203 6.99 -11.66 4.82
C CYS A 203 7.93 -11.37 3.66
N VAL A 204 9.04 -12.10 3.60
CA VAL A 204 9.88 -12.20 2.41
C VAL A 204 9.76 -13.58 1.80
N PHE A 205 10.01 -13.70 0.51
CA PHE A 205 9.79 -14.94 -0.24
C PHE A 205 11.11 -15.57 -0.67
N ALA A 206 11.34 -16.82 -0.23
CA ALA A 206 12.55 -17.56 -0.57
C ALA A 206 12.62 -17.94 -2.06
N SER A 207 11.48 -17.99 -2.76
CA SER A 207 11.41 -18.29 -4.20
C SER A 207 11.61 -17.08 -5.11
N ALA A 208 11.77 -15.85 -4.57
CA ALA A 208 11.86 -14.62 -5.36
C ALA A 208 12.85 -14.71 -6.52
N THR A 209 14.09 -15.12 -6.26
CA THR A 209 15.13 -15.28 -7.29
C THR A 209 14.83 -16.36 -8.30
N LYS A 210 14.10 -17.41 -7.90
CA LYS A 210 13.70 -18.53 -8.79
C LYS A 210 12.63 -18.13 -9.80
N VAL A 211 11.89 -17.05 -9.53
CA VAL A 211 10.85 -16.52 -10.42
C VAL A 211 11.25 -15.19 -11.08
N GLY A 212 12.55 -14.86 -11.04
CA GLY A 212 13.10 -13.67 -11.71
C GLY A 212 12.93 -12.36 -10.95
N LEU A 213 12.61 -12.40 -9.65
CA LEU A 213 12.60 -11.22 -8.77
C LEU A 213 13.94 -11.10 -8.03
N PRO A 214 14.35 -9.88 -7.64
CA PRO A 214 15.56 -9.69 -6.83
C PRO A 214 15.44 -10.37 -5.46
N PRO A 215 16.57 -10.68 -4.79
CA PRO A 215 16.56 -11.12 -3.40
C PRO A 215 15.81 -10.11 -2.52
N GLN A 216 14.91 -10.60 -1.68
CA GLN A 216 14.12 -9.75 -0.80
C GLN A 216 14.75 -9.61 0.57
N ARG A 217 14.56 -8.45 1.19
CA ARG A 217 14.97 -8.14 2.57
C ARG A 217 13.74 -7.64 3.33
N PHE A 218 13.81 -7.71 4.66
CA PHE A 218 12.81 -7.09 5.51
C PHE A 218 13.06 -5.59 5.53
N GLU A 219 12.12 -4.81 5.02
CA GLU A 219 12.22 -3.35 4.87
C GLU A 219 11.64 -2.66 6.11
N VAL A 220 10.45 -3.08 6.51
CA VAL A 220 9.63 -2.39 7.51
C VAL A 220 9.98 -2.83 8.93
N THR A 221 10.19 -4.13 9.11
CA THR A 221 10.41 -4.75 10.41
C THR A 221 11.90 -4.83 10.77
N ARG A 222 12.18 -5.13 12.04
CA ARG A 222 13.54 -5.22 12.59
C ARG A 222 13.63 -6.43 13.50
N PRO A 223 14.69 -7.25 13.40
CA PRO A 223 14.92 -8.34 14.34
C PRO A 223 15.09 -7.77 15.75
N GLY A 224 14.49 -8.44 16.75
CA GLY A 224 14.56 -8.04 18.17
C GLY A 224 13.54 -7.00 18.64
N ASN A 225 12.76 -6.39 17.74
CA ASN A 225 11.64 -5.54 18.16
C ASN A 225 10.45 -6.43 18.62
N PRO A 226 9.92 -6.24 19.84
CA PRO A 226 8.89 -7.12 20.42
C PRO A 226 7.52 -7.03 19.73
N PHE A 227 7.30 -6.02 18.88
CA PHE A 227 6.08 -5.84 18.10
C PHE A 227 6.25 -6.20 16.63
N HIS A 228 7.45 -6.65 16.23
CA HIS A 228 7.75 -7.03 14.85
C HIS A 228 7.84 -8.54 14.71
N ILE A 229 7.25 -9.05 13.63
CA ILE A 229 7.24 -10.46 13.27
C ILE A 229 7.83 -10.60 11.87
N GLN A 230 8.96 -11.28 11.75
CA GLN A 230 9.60 -11.57 10.47
C GLN A 230 9.34 -13.03 10.11
N VAL A 231 8.86 -13.27 8.89
CA VAL A 231 8.65 -14.63 8.36
C VAL A 231 9.20 -14.75 6.94
N VAL A 232 9.67 -15.95 6.60
CA VAL A 232 10.12 -16.31 5.26
C VAL A 232 9.16 -17.34 4.71
N ALA A 233 8.45 -17.01 3.63
CA ALA A 233 7.57 -17.94 2.94
C ALA A 233 8.30 -18.64 1.78
N PRO A 234 8.16 -19.97 1.62
CA PRO A 234 8.78 -20.70 0.52
C PRO A 234 8.30 -20.31 -0.89
N SER A 235 7.07 -19.80 -1.02
CA SER A 235 6.42 -19.53 -2.31
C SER A 235 5.78 -18.14 -2.33
N ILE A 236 5.85 -17.45 -3.49
CA ILE A 236 5.22 -16.15 -3.72
C ILE A 236 3.74 -16.33 -4.05
N MET A 237 2.89 -15.70 -3.25
CA MET A 237 1.46 -15.61 -3.49
C MET A 237 0.84 -14.47 -2.66
N TRP A 238 -0.47 -14.25 -2.80
CA TRP A 238 -1.17 -13.36 -1.88
C TRP A 238 -1.18 -13.96 -0.47
N MET A 239 -0.67 -13.21 0.52
CA MET A 239 -0.42 -13.71 1.88
C MET A 239 -1.11 -12.92 3.00
N LYS A 240 -1.82 -11.82 2.70
CA LYS A 240 -2.32 -10.86 3.71
C LYS A 240 -3.03 -11.53 4.88
N GLU A 241 -4.04 -12.35 4.62
CA GLU A 241 -4.85 -13.00 5.65
C GLU A 241 -4.09 -14.11 6.39
N ASN A 242 -3.20 -14.82 5.71
CA ASN A 242 -2.33 -15.79 6.36
C ASN A 242 -1.37 -15.11 7.34
N LEU A 243 -0.79 -13.97 6.96
CA LEU A 243 0.08 -13.19 7.83
C LEU A 243 -0.69 -12.62 9.02
N ILE A 244 -1.92 -12.15 8.82
CA ILE A 244 -2.78 -11.72 9.93
C ILE A 244 -3.06 -12.90 10.89
N ASN A 245 -3.36 -14.09 10.36
CA ASN A 245 -3.55 -15.30 11.19
C ASN A 245 -2.29 -15.66 11.98
N VAL A 246 -1.11 -15.62 11.35
CA VAL A 246 0.18 -15.88 12.01
C VAL A 246 0.47 -14.83 13.09
N ALA A 247 0.23 -13.56 12.80
CA ALA A 247 0.40 -12.49 13.79
C ALA A 247 -0.54 -12.68 14.97
N ALA A 248 -1.83 -12.96 14.73
CA ALA A 248 -2.83 -13.18 15.77
C ALA A 248 -2.46 -14.34 16.71
N GLN A 249 -1.85 -15.41 16.20
CA GLN A 249 -1.37 -16.54 17.00
C GLN A 249 -0.20 -16.17 17.92
N ARG A 250 0.59 -15.15 17.55
CA ARG A 250 1.77 -14.69 18.32
C ARG A 250 1.47 -13.52 19.24
N LEU A 251 0.27 -12.95 19.17
CA LEU A 251 -0.15 -11.89 20.09
C LEU A 251 -0.23 -12.42 21.53
N PRO A 252 0.20 -11.64 22.55
CA PRO A 252 0.10 -12.04 23.94
C PRO A 252 -1.31 -12.48 24.34
N ALA A 253 -1.40 -13.47 25.23
CA ALA A 253 -2.68 -14.09 25.63
C ALA A 253 -3.68 -13.10 26.25
N TYR A 254 -3.20 -12.03 26.88
CA TYR A 254 -4.05 -11.00 27.52
C TYR A 254 -4.74 -10.06 26.52
N ILE A 255 -4.33 -10.05 25.25
CA ILE A 255 -4.97 -9.22 24.21
C ILE A 255 -6.28 -9.88 23.80
N ASP A 256 -7.42 -9.28 24.12
CA ASP A 256 -8.75 -9.86 23.92
C ASP A 256 -9.49 -9.31 22.68
N ARG A 257 -9.00 -8.22 22.07
CA ARG A 257 -9.51 -7.63 20.83
C ARG A 257 -8.41 -7.56 19.78
N ILE A 258 -8.76 -7.87 18.54
CA ILE A 258 -7.84 -7.87 17.40
C ILE A 258 -8.42 -6.93 16.34
N ALA A 259 -7.58 -6.08 15.76
CA ALA A 259 -7.91 -5.29 14.58
C ALA A 259 -6.88 -5.55 13.48
N TRP A 260 -7.33 -5.59 12.23
CA TRP A 260 -6.48 -5.59 11.05
C TRP A 260 -6.91 -4.44 10.14
N ILE A 261 -5.93 -3.65 9.72
CA ILE A 261 -6.14 -2.35 9.09
C ILE A 261 -5.17 -2.22 7.93
N ASP A 262 -5.68 -1.83 6.77
CA ASP A 262 -4.87 -1.58 5.58
C ASP A 262 -3.93 -0.39 5.85
N ALA A 263 -2.65 -0.53 5.51
CA ALA A 263 -1.65 0.49 5.83
C ALA A 263 -1.74 1.77 4.96
N ASP A 264 -2.62 1.77 3.96
CA ASP A 264 -2.90 2.94 3.12
C ASP A 264 -4.07 3.79 3.65
N VAL A 265 -4.63 3.47 4.83
CA VAL A 265 -5.76 4.21 5.41
C VAL A 265 -5.37 5.14 6.55
N GLU A 266 -6.23 6.13 6.79
CA GLU A 266 -6.15 7.07 7.89
C GLU A 266 -7.54 7.37 8.45
N PHE A 267 -7.72 7.22 9.76
CA PHE A 267 -8.96 7.60 10.43
C PHE A 267 -9.01 9.12 10.64
N GLU A 268 -10.17 9.72 10.44
CA GLU A 268 -10.38 11.16 10.68
C GLU A 268 -10.14 11.56 12.14
N ARG A 269 -10.55 10.69 13.08
CA ARG A 269 -10.59 10.97 14.51
C ARG A 269 -9.57 10.11 15.24
N LEU A 270 -8.77 10.70 16.13
CA LEU A 270 -7.77 9.95 16.93
C LEU A 270 -8.38 9.04 18.00
N ASP A 271 -9.65 9.26 18.39
CA ASP A 271 -10.37 8.42 19.36
C ASP A 271 -11.06 7.20 18.74
N TRP A 272 -10.79 6.91 17.45
CA TRP A 272 -11.30 5.72 16.77
C TRP A 272 -11.07 4.40 17.55
N PRO A 273 -9.97 4.18 18.30
CA PRO A 273 -9.79 2.94 19.05
C PRO A 273 -10.81 2.80 20.17
N TYR A 274 -11.07 3.87 20.91
CA TYR A 274 -12.08 3.90 21.96
C TYR A 274 -13.47 3.63 21.40
N LEU A 275 -13.82 4.28 20.28
CA LEU A 275 -15.10 4.05 19.60
C LEU A 275 -15.23 2.61 19.08
N THR A 276 -14.12 2.02 18.62
CA THR A 276 -14.07 0.62 18.18
C THR A 276 -14.28 -0.34 19.35
N LEU A 277 -13.63 -0.11 20.49
CA LEU A 277 -13.82 -0.90 21.70
C LEU A 277 -15.28 -0.85 22.18
N ASN A 278 -15.89 0.34 22.20
CA ASN A 278 -17.31 0.51 22.55
C ASN A 278 -18.27 -0.18 21.56
N ALA A 279 -17.91 -0.23 20.28
CA ALA A 279 -18.69 -0.99 19.30
C ALA A 279 -18.55 -2.49 19.53
N LEU A 280 -17.36 -2.95 19.92
CA LEU A 280 -17.07 -4.36 20.21
C LEU A 280 -17.76 -4.88 21.48
N GLU A 281 -18.19 -4.00 22.40
CA GLU A 281 -19.06 -4.38 23.52
C GLU A 281 -20.44 -4.86 23.03
N ARG A 282 -20.94 -4.27 21.95
CA ARG A 282 -22.27 -4.56 21.39
C ARG A 282 -22.24 -5.63 20.30
N TYR A 283 -21.16 -5.67 19.52
CA TYR A 283 -21.04 -6.55 18.35
C TYR A 283 -19.71 -7.32 18.40
N PRO A 284 -19.69 -8.65 18.24
CA PRO A 284 -18.45 -9.42 18.23
C PRO A 284 -17.52 -9.10 17.05
N ILE A 285 -18.05 -8.53 15.96
CA ILE A 285 -17.33 -8.18 14.72
C ILE A 285 -17.75 -6.75 14.32
N VAL A 286 -16.77 -5.89 14.06
CA VAL A 286 -17.01 -4.46 13.76
C VAL A 286 -16.16 -4.02 12.57
N GLN A 287 -16.77 -3.36 11.58
CA GLN A 287 -16.03 -2.60 10.58
C GLN A 287 -15.74 -1.19 11.11
N MET A 288 -14.50 -0.75 11.07
CA MET A 288 -14.03 0.36 11.93
C MET A 288 -14.35 1.76 11.38
N PHE A 289 -15.24 1.85 10.39
CA PHE A 289 -15.65 3.11 9.77
C PHE A 289 -17.07 3.02 9.23
N LYS A 290 -17.65 4.19 8.95
CA LYS A 290 -18.97 4.33 8.31
C LYS A 290 -18.84 4.78 6.87
N THR A 291 -18.04 5.82 6.65
CA THR A 291 -17.81 6.42 5.33
C THR A 291 -16.33 6.37 5.01
N GLY A 292 -16.01 5.82 3.85
CA GLY A 292 -14.67 5.79 3.27
C GLY A 292 -14.54 6.87 2.18
N TYR A 293 -13.38 7.51 2.12
CA TYR A 293 -13.02 8.47 1.09
C TYR A 293 -11.75 8.00 0.38
N ILE A 294 -11.84 7.78 -0.91
CA ILE A 294 -10.66 7.56 -1.76
C ILE A 294 -10.11 8.94 -2.11
N THR A 295 -8.87 9.20 -1.70
CA THR A 295 -8.21 10.47 -2.00
C THR A 295 -7.48 10.41 -3.33
N GLY A 296 -7.31 11.56 -3.98
CA GLY A 296 -6.41 11.74 -5.11
C GLY A 296 -4.98 12.05 -4.67
N PRO A 297 -4.07 12.31 -5.62
CA PRO A 297 -2.67 12.62 -5.35
C PRO A 297 -2.48 13.74 -4.33
N THR A 298 -3.42 14.69 -4.26
CA THR A 298 -3.35 15.81 -3.31
C THR A 298 -3.89 15.51 -1.91
N GLY A 299 -4.20 14.24 -1.61
CA GLY A 299 -4.62 13.80 -0.28
C GLY A 299 -6.06 14.21 0.04
N LYS A 300 -6.35 14.56 1.30
CA LYS A 300 -7.74 14.80 1.75
C LYS A 300 -8.41 16.01 1.08
N TYR A 301 -7.63 16.87 0.43
CA TYR A 301 -8.12 18.00 -0.35
C TYR A 301 -8.73 17.60 -1.70
N GLU A 302 -8.53 16.35 -2.13
CA GLU A 302 -9.09 15.82 -3.37
C GLU A 302 -9.75 14.48 -3.10
N ILE A 303 -11.08 14.51 -2.99
CA ILE A 303 -11.89 13.31 -2.80
C ILE A 303 -12.34 12.80 -4.16
N LEU A 304 -11.73 11.71 -4.61
CA LEU A 304 -12.09 11.07 -5.88
C LEU A 304 -13.38 10.27 -5.77
N LYS A 305 -13.61 9.63 -4.62
CA LYS A 305 -14.78 8.78 -4.42
C LYS A 305 -15.17 8.71 -2.95
N ARG A 306 -16.48 8.67 -2.73
CA ARG A 306 -17.08 8.34 -1.44
C ARG A 306 -17.70 6.95 -1.49
N GLU A 307 -17.45 6.15 -0.46
CA GLU A 307 -17.96 4.79 -0.30
C GLU A 307 -18.52 4.61 1.11
N ASN A 308 -19.48 3.70 1.29
CA ASN A 308 -19.93 3.33 2.63
C ASN A 308 -19.24 2.04 3.05
N SER A 309 -19.03 1.86 4.34
CA SER A 309 -18.61 0.55 4.86
C SER A 309 -19.70 -0.50 4.62
N PHE A 310 -19.27 -1.73 4.38
CA PHE A 310 -20.17 -2.87 4.21
C PHE A 310 -21.07 -3.07 5.44
N ALA A 311 -20.50 -3.02 6.64
CA ALA A 311 -21.24 -3.18 7.89
C ALA A 311 -22.30 -2.06 8.07
N HIS A 312 -21.97 -0.82 7.72
CA HIS A 312 -22.96 0.27 7.73
C HIS A 312 -24.11 0.00 6.76
N ALA A 313 -23.80 -0.46 5.53
CA ALA A 313 -24.81 -0.74 4.51
C ALA A 313 -25.79 -1.82 4.97
N ILE A 314 -25.31 -2.96 5.48
CA ILE A 314 -26.18 -4.07 5.92
C ILE A 314 -27.02 -3.69 7.13
N ARG A 315 -26.47 -2.92 8.09
CA ARG A 315 -27.20 -2.46 9.28
C ARG A 315 -28.36 -1.51 8.96
N HIS A 316 -28.32 -0.88 7.80
CA HIS A 316 -29.38 0.01 7.29
C HIS A 316 -30.24 -0.68 6.22
N GLY A 317 -30.23 -2.01 6.16
CA GLY A 317 -31.06 -2.79 5.24
C GLY A 317 -30.74 -2.57 3.76
N ARG A 318 -29.56 -2.05 3.42
CA ARG A 318 -29.19 -1.81 2.02
C ARG A 318 -28.82 -3.12 1.35
N ARG A 319 -29.31 -3.30 0.12
CA ARG A 319 -28.92 -4.43 -0.72
C ARG A 319 -27.45 -4.31 -1.12
N VAL A 320 -26.67 -5.33 -0.77
CA VAL A 320 -25.26 -5.46 -1.17
C VAL A 320 -25.10 -6.49 -2.30
N GLN A 321 -24.27 -6.16 -3.28
CA GLN A 321 -23.89 -7.04 -4.40
C GLN A 321 -22.37 -7.18 -4.50
N PRO A 322 -21.85 -8.35 -4.89
CA PRO A 322 -20.41 -8.64 -4.87
C PRO A 322 -19.65 -7.94 -6.00
N HIS A 323 -20.38 -7.43 -6.99
CA HIS A 323 -19.84 -6.58 -8.05
C HIS A 323 -19.91 -5.11 -7.64
N HIS A 324 -19.07 -4.26 -8.23
CA HIS A 324 -19.03 -2.82 -7.97
C HIS A 324 -20.36 -2.13 -8.35
N SER A 325 -21.35 -2.19 -7.46
CA SER A 325 -22.61 -1.45 -7.56
C SER A 325 -22.43 -0.05 -6.97
N HIS A 326 -23.13 0.94 -7.50
CA HIS A 326 -23.18 2.29 -6.91
C HIS A 326 -24.49 2.49 -6.11
N PRO A 327 -24.43 2.95 -4.84
CA PRO A 327 -23.23 3.20 -4.03
C PRO A 327 -22.55 1.91 -3.56
N TYR A 328 -21.21 1.87 -3.63
CA TYR A 328 -20.44 0.67 -3.29
C TYR A 328 -20.30 0.53 -1.77
N ALA A 329 -20.58 -0.68 -1.28
CA ALA A 329 -20.43 -1.07 0.11
C ALA A 329 -19.05 -1.72 0.25
N HIS A 330 -18.05 -0.95 0.68
CA HIS A 330 -16.65 -1.35 0.67
C HIS A 330 -16.39 -2.45 1.74
N PRO A 331 -15.90 -3.63 1.33
CA PRO A 331 -15.74 -4.76 2.24
C PRO A 331 -14.42 -4.74 3.04
N GLY A 332 -13.41 -3.98 2.62
CA GLY A 332 -12.06 -3.95 3.22
C GLY A 332 -11.78 -2.74 4.12
N TYR A 333 -10.53 -2.27 4.10
CA TYR A 333 -9.94 -1.18 4.88
C TYR A 333 -9.64 -1.50 6.35
N ALA A 334 -10.65 -1.73 7.17
CA ALA A 334 -10.43 -1.84 8.61
C ALA A 334 -11.52 -2.62 9.32
N TRP A 335 -11.12 -3.68 10.02
CA TRP A 335 -11.99 -4.54 10.80
C TRP A 335 -11.41 -4.80 12.18
N ALA A 336 -12.30 -4.97 13.16
CA ALA A 336 -11.97 -5.42 14.49
C ALA A 336 -12.91 -6.54 14.95
N ILE A 337 -12.40 -7.39 15.83
CA ILE A 337 -13.08 -8.59 16.30
C ILE A 337 -12.62 -8.93 17.72
N ARG A 338 -13.47 -9.59 18.50
CA ARG A 338 -13.02 -10.21 19.77
C ARG A 338 -12.13 -11.42 19.46
N ARG A 339 -11.06 -11.65 20.24
CA ARG A 339 -10.15 -12.78 20.05
C ARG A 339 -10.88 -14.12 20.12
N GLU A 340 -11.80 -14.28 21.07
CA GLU A 340 -12.63 -15.49 21.18
C GLU A 340 -13.40 -15.77 19.89
N THR A 341 -13.98 -14.72 19.28
CA THR A 341 -14.71 -14.77 18.02
C THR A 341 -13.79 -15.10 16.85
N PHE A 342 -12.59 -14.49 16.80
CA PHE A 342 -11.56 -14.78 15.80
C PHE A 342 -11.13 -16.25 15.85
N ASN A 343 -10.91 -16.78 17.06
CA ASN A 343 -10.57 -18.18 17.27
C ASN A 343 -11.73 -19.10 16.86
N ALA A 344 -12.97 -18.74 17.20
CA ALA A 344 -14.16 -19.54 16.90
C ALA A 344 -14.47 -19.64 15.39
N ILE A 345 -14.15 -18.62 14.59
CA ILE A 345 -14.26 -18.71 13.12
C ILE A 345 -13.09 -19.51 12.50
N GLY A 346 -12.02 -19.74 13.26
CA GLY A 346 -10.80 -20.42 12.84
C GLY A 346 -9.79 -19.50 12.16
N GLY A 347 -9.78 -18.21 12.51
CA GLY A 347 -9.02 -17.17 11.83
C GLY A 347 -9.66 -16.69 10.53
N LEU A 348 -8.96 -15.79 9.82
CA LEU A 348 -9.34 -15.32 8.50
C LEU A 348 -9.16 -16.42 7.45
N ILE A 349 -9.94 -16.32 6.37
CA ILE A 349 -9.77 -17.16 5.18
C ILE A 349 -8.41 -16.87 4.56
N ASP A 350 -7.53 -17.86 4.47
CA ASP A 350 -6.13 -17.61 4.09
C ASP A 350 -5.63 -18.58 3.00
N PHE A 351 -6.55 -19.28 2.33
CA PHE A 351 -6.25 -20.08 1.15
C PHE A 351 -6.52 -19.33 -0.17
N CYS A 352 -6.95 -18.07 -0.12
CA CYS A 352 -7.20 -17.23 -1.29
C CYS A 352 -5.90 -16.62 -1.80
N ILE A 353 -5.09 -17.44 -2.46
CA ILE A 353 -3.70 -17.10 -2.88
C ILE A 353 -3.61 -16.04 -4.01
N VAL A 354 -4.74 -15.46 -4.42
CA VAL A 354 -4.84 -14.40 -5.43
C VAL A 354 -5.61 -13.15 -4.93
N GLY A 355 -5.91 -13.09 -3.64
CA GLY A 355 -6.66 -12.01 -2.99
C GLY A 355 -8.19 -12.11 -3.15
N SER A 356 -8.89 -11.03 -2.81
CA SER A 356 -10.37 -10.89 -2.68
C SER A 356 -10.95 -11.28 -1.32
N ASP A 357 -10.09 -11.55 -0.36
CA ASP A 357 -10.41 -12.03 0.97
C ASP A 357 -11.34 -11.10 1.76
N ASP A 358 -11.17 -9.78 1.66
CA ASP A 358 -12.09 -8.80 2.26
C ASP A 358 -13.54 -9.02 1.78
N LEU A 359 -13.73 -9.28 0.48
CA LEU A 359 -15.04 -9.57 -0.10
C LEU A 359 -15.58 -10.92 0.40
N HIS A 360 -14.73 -11.95 0.47
CA HIS A 360 -15.11 -13.26 1.01
C HIS A 360 -15.54 -13.17 2.46
N PHE A 361 -14.78 -12.46 3.29
CA PHE A 361 -15.11 -12.22 4.70
C PHE A 361 -16.44 -11.47 4.82
N ALA A 362 -16.61 -10.35 4.13
CA ALA A 362 -17.84 -9.57 4.18
C ALA A 362 -19.09 -10.38 3.79
N TYR A 363 -19.02 -11.20 2.73
CA TYR A 363 -20.13 -12.03 2.29
C TYR A 363 -20.34 -13.28 3.15
N ALA A 364 -19.27 -13.80 3.78
CA ALA A 364 -19.39 -14.86 4.77
C ALA A 364 -20.21 -14.42 5.99
N LEU A 365 -20.10 -13.15 6.42
CA LEU A 365 -20.93 -12.60 7.50
C LEU A 365 -22.44 -12.75 7.23
N LEU A 366 -22.85 -12.73 5.97
CA LEU A 366 -24.25 -12.86 5.54
C LEU A 366 -24.65 -14.31 5.18
N GLY A 367 -23.74 -15.29 5.28
CA GLY A 367 -23.97 -16.63 4.74
C GLY A 367 -24.01 -16.69 3.21
N ARG A 368 -23.46 -15.69 2.53
CA ARG A 368 -23.52 -15.49 1.07
C ARG A 368 -22.16 -15.64 0.39
N ILE A 369 -21.20 -16.31 1.04
CA ILE A 369 -19.82 -16.43 0.54
C ILE A 369 -19.75 -17.01 -0.89
N GLN A 370 -20.65 -17.91 -1.26
CA GLN A 370 -20.68 -18.53 -2.59
C GLN A 370 -20.87 -17.51 -3.74
N GLU A 371 -21.48 -16.36 -3.46
CA GLU A 371 -21.68 -15.29 -4.44
C GLU A 371 -20.37 -14.57 -4.85
N THR A 372 -19.28 -14.84 -4.14
CA THR A 372 -17.99 -14.15 -4.35
C THR A 372 -17.02 -14.95 -5.22
N PHE A 373 -17.40 -16.16 -5.65
CA PHE A 373 -16.54 -17.05 -6.42
C PHE A 373 -17.05 -17.22 -7.86
N PRO A 374 -16.16 -17.31 -8.86
CA PRO A 374 -16.55 -17.75 -10.20
C PRO A 374 -16.82 -19.26 -10.23
N MET A 375 -17.66 -19.71 -11.16
CA MET A 375 -18.08 -21.12 -11.29
C MET A 375 -16.95 -22.10 -11.65
N GLY A 376 -15.80 -21.62 -12.17
CA GLY A 376 -14.72 -22.46 -12.70
C GLY A 376 -13.71 -23.00 -11.69
N LEU A 377 -13.89 -22.72 -10.39
CA LEU A 377 -12.94 -23.15 -9.35
C LEU A 377 -13.10 -24.63 -9.02
N HIS A 378 -12.02 -25.24 -8.52
CA HIS A 378 -12.03 -26.63 -8.09
C HIS A 378 -13.02 -26.84 -6.94
N LYS A 379 -13.71 -27.99 -6.89
CA LYS A 379 -14.71 -28.33 -5.86
C LYS A 379 -14.22 -28.14 -4.42
N ASP A 380 -12.94 -28.47 -4.17
CA ASP A 380 -12.32 -28.32 -2.84
C ASP A 380 -12.30 -26.85 -2.39
N TYR A 381 -12.13 -25.91 -3.33
CA TYR A 381 -12.18 -24.49 -3.03
C TYR A 381 -13.58 -24.10 -2.52
N HIS A 382 -14.63 -24.49 -3.25
CA HIS A 382 -16.01 -24.25 -2.83
C HIS A 382 -16.34 -24.88 -1.48
N MET A 383 -15.89 -26.12 -1.25
CA MET A 383 -16.14 -26.86 -0.01
C MET A 383 -15.47 -26.18 1.20
N VAL A 384 -14.18 -25.85 1.10
CA VAL A 384 -13.45 -25.22 2.21
C VAL A 384 -13.99 -23.81 2.47
N ALA A 385 -14.26 -23.04 1.42
CA ALA A 385 -14.88 -21.72 1.54
C ALA A 385 -16.26 -21.77 2.19
N LYS A 386 -17.12 -22.71 1.78
CA LYS A 386 -18.44 -22.89 2.39
C LYS A 386 -18.33 -23.25 3.86
N SER A 387 -17.48 -24.21 4.20
CA SER A 387 -17.29 -24.66 5.58
C SER A 387 -16.85 -23.51 6.50
N TRP A 388 -15.88 -22.71 6.06
CA TRP A 388 -15.45 -21.52 6.80
C TRP A 388 -16.55 -20.45 6.85
N GLY A 389 -17.20 -20.16 5.71
CA GLY A 389 -18.28 -19.18 5.63
C GLY A 389 -19.49 -19.51 6.50
N ASP A 390 -19.88 -20.79 6.60
CA ASP A 390 -20.97 -21.24 7.46
C ASP A 390 -20.64 -21.02 8.95
N ARG A 391 -19.37 -21.16 9.37
CA ARG A 391 -18.93 -20.82 10.74
C ARG A 391 -19.04 -19.33 10.99
N VAL A 392 -18.53 -18.51 10.07
CA VAL A 392 -18.57 -17.05 10.15
C VAL A 392 -20.02 -16.54 10.21
N ALA A 393 -20.90 -17.03 9.34
CA ALA A 393 -22.29 -16.62 9.26
C ALA A 393 -23.06 -16.87 10.56
N ARG A 394 -22.85 -18.04 11.19
CA ARG A 394 -23.50 -18.38 12.47
C ARG A 394 -23.09 -17.42 13.59
N ILE A 395 -21.81 -17.13 13.72
CA ILE A 395 -21.28 -16.21 14.73
C ILE A 395 -21.75 -14.77 14.45
N ALA A 396 -21.73 -14.36 13.18
CA ALA A 396 -22.20 -13.06 12.74
C ALA A 396 -23.73 -12.90 12.81
N GLY A 397 -24.49 -13.95 13.17
CA GLY A 397 -25.95 -13.93 13.17
C GLY A 397 -26.53 -13.54 11.80
N TYR A 398 -25.91 -14.03 10.71
CA TYR A 398 -26.24 -13.64 9.33
C TYR A 398 -26.24 -12.12 9.10
N GLY A 399 -25.32 -11.42 9.76
CA GLY A 399 -25.15 -9.96 9.70
C GLY A 399 -25.75 -9.20 10.88
N ALA A 400 -26.61 -9.83 11.70
CA ALA A 400 -27.24 -9.18 12.85
C ALA A 400 -26.22 -8.75 13.93
N ASN A 401 -25.14 -9.53 14.10
CA ASN A 401 -24.09 -9.32 15.09
C ASN A 401 -22.88 -8.56 14.54
N VAL A 402 -23.05 -7.82 13.43
CA VAL A 402 -21.98 -7.05 12.80
C VAL A 402 -22.21 -5.56 12.99
N GLY A 403 -21.29 -4.90 13.66
CA GLY A 403 -21.33 -3.46 13.93
C GLY A 403 -20.48 -2.64 12.96
N TYR A 404 -20.64 -1.33 13.02
CA TYR A 404 -19.72 -0.37 12.41
C TYR A 404 -19.42 0.77 13.38
N VAL A 405 -18.32 1.49 13.14
CA VAL A 405 -17.96 2.69 13.91
C VAL A 405 -18.32 3.95 13.11
N ASP A 406 -18.98 4.92 13.72
CA ASP A 406 -19.34 6.20 13.08
C ASP A 406 -18.13 7.15 12.99
N VAL A 407 -17.18 6.75 12.14
CA VAL A 407 -15.92 7.45 11.83
C VAL A 407 -15.72 7.47 10.33
N ASN A 408 -15.13 8.55 9.83
CA ASN A 408 -14.66 8.63 8.45
C ASN A 408 -13.24 8.07 8.32
N LEU A 409 -13.00 7.37 7.23
CA LEU A 409 -11.70 6.79 6.89
C LEU A 409 -11.26 7.30 5.51
N TYR A 410 -10.02 7.73 5.39
CA TYR A 410 -9.41 8.17 4.14
C TYR A 410 -8.46 7.08 3.66
N ARG A 411 -8.73 6.52 2.49
CA ARG A 411 -7.80 5.61 1.80
C ARG A 411 -6.94 6.47 0.88
N ARG A 412 -5.65 6.54 1.20
CA ARG A 412 -4.69 7.40 0.51
C ARG A 412 -4.52 6.97 -0.94
N TRP A 413 -4.19 7.95 -1.78
CA TRP A 413 -3.85 7.71 -3.17
C TRP A 413 -2.63 6.80 -3.25
N HIS A 414 -2.67 5.85 -4.19
CA HIS A 414 -1.56 4.95 -4.39
C HIS A 414 -1.25 4.59 -5.83
N GLY A 415 -1.79 5.36 -6.77
CA GLY A 415 -1.64 5.13 -8.19
C GLY A 415 -2.98 5.10 -8.90
N TYR A 416 -2.91 5.23 -10.22
CA TYR A 416 -4.07 5.09 -11.08
C TYR A 416 -4.43 3.61 -11.13
N GLN A 417 -5.71 3.27 -10.96
CA GLN A 417 -6.19 1.90 -11.12
C GLN A 417 -6.10 1.50 -12.61
N ALA A 418 -4.91 1.12 -13.07
CA ALA A 418 -4.72 0.55 -14.40
C ALA A 418 -5.08 -0.95 -14.37
N ASN A 419 -5.94 -1.37 -15.30
CA ASN A 419 -6.18 -2.78 -15.65
C ASN A 419 -6.46 -3.74 -14.48
N LEU A 420 -7.40 -3.39 -13.60
CA LEU A 420 -8.10 -4.40 -12.81
C LEU A 420 -8.90 -5.27 -13.78
N SER A 421 -8.38 -6.43 -14.17
CA SER A 421 -9.23 -7.52 -14.66
C SER A 421 -9.56 -8.42 -13.47
N PRO A 422 -10.71 -8.25 -12.80
CA PRO A 422 -11.18 -9.18 -11.78
C PRO A 422 -11.21 -10.62 -12.30
N ILE A 423 -11.43 -10.79 -13.60
CA ILE A 423 -11.49 -12.07 -14.30
C ILE A 423 -10.08 -12.71 -14.38
N GLY A 424 -9.01 -11.92 -14.54
CA GLY A 424 -7.66 -12.41 -14.80
C GLY A 424 -7.07 -13.30 -13.70
N ARG A 425 -7.22 -12.91 -12.42
CA ARG A 425 -6.63 -13.66 -11.30
C ARG A 425 -7.30 -15.01 -11.04
N TRP A 426 -8.62 -15.06 -11.14
CA TRP A 426 -9.38 -16.28 -10.91
C TRP A 426 -9.18 -17.31 -12.02
N LEU A 427 -8.85 -16.85 -13.22
CA LEU A 427 -8.49 -17.73 -14.33
C LEU A 427 -7.28 -18.58 -14.01
N ILE A 428 -6.29 -18.08 -13.26
CA ILE A 428 -5.12 -18.85 -12.84
C ILE A 428 -5.59 -20.08 -12.03
N LEU A 429 -6.41 -19.84 -11.01
CA LEU A 429 -6.92 -20.91 -10.14
C LEU A 429 -7.83 -21.90 -10.88
N SER A 430 -8.68 -21.38 -11.78
CA SER A 430 -9.61 -22.19 -12.58
C SER A 430 -8.86 -23.03 -13.61
N HIS A 431 -7.91 -22.44 -14.33
CA HIS A 431 -7.12 -23.10 -15.37
C HIS A 431 -6.31 -24.25 -14.80
N TYR A 432 -5.62 -24.01 -13.68
CA TYR A 432 -4.82 -25.05 -13.04
C TYR A 432 -5.61 -25.97 -12.12
N GLN A 433 -6.92 -25.78 -11.95
CA GLN A 433 -7.75 -26.57 -11.02
C GLN A 433 -7.12 -26.60 -9.61
N PHE A 434 -6.79 -25.42 -9.09
CA PHE A 434 -6.17 -25.26 -7.78
C PHE A 434 -7.06 -25.80 -6.66
N SER A 435 -6.53 -26.73 -5.87
CA SER A 435 -7.21 -27.32 -4.71
C SER A 435 -6.49 -26.87 -3.43
N PRO A 436 -7.12 -26.07 -2.55
CA PRO A 436 -6.47 -25.64 -1.31
C PRO A 436 -6.10 -26.81 -0.38
N LEU A 437 -6.76 -27.96 -0.51
CA LEU A 437 -6.43 -29.16 0.26
C LEU A 437 -5.16 -29.85 -0.22
N ASN A 438 -4.97 -29.90 -1.54
CA ASN A 438 -3.88 -30.64 -2.18
C ASN A 438 -2.67 -29.78 -2.53
N ASP A 439 -2.87 -28.47 -2.73
CA ASP A 439 -1.87 -27.55 -3.30
C ASP A 439 -1.28 -26.58 -2.28
N LEU A 440 -1.83 -26.53 -1.06
CA LEU A 440 -1.28 -25.72 0.03
C LEU A 440 -0.85 -26.58 1.22
N THR A 441 0.33 -26.28 1.74
CA THR A 441 0.80 -26.76 3.04
C THR A 441 1.09 -25.57 3.94
N ARG A 442 1.15 -25.82 5.25
CA ARG A 442 1.56 -24.83 6.25
C ARG A 442 2.86 -25.28 6.87
N ASP A 443 3.79 -24.34 7.01
CA ASP A 443 4.96 -24.57 7.83
C ASP A 443 4.53 -24.64 9.31
N ARG A 444 4.97 -25.69 10.00
CA ARG A 444 4.51 -25.97 11.38
C ARG A 444 5.07 -24.97 12.39
N GLN A 445 6.23 -24.40 12.12
CA GLN A 445 6.90 -23.49 13.05
C GLN A 445 6.41 -22.05 12.87
N SER A 446 6.37 -21.56 11.64
CA SER A 446 6.03 -20.19 11.34
C SER A 446 4.53 -19.97 11.13
N GLY A 447 3.77 -21.01 10.75
CA GLY A 447 2.35 -20.94 10.40
C GLY A 447 2.07 -20.45 8.98
N VAL A 448 3.11 -20.06 8.23
CA VAL A 448 2.95 -19.53 6.87
C VAL A 448 2.53 -20.63 5.90
N ILE A 449 1.61 -20.30 4.99
CA ILE A 449 1.25 -21.21 3.89
C ILE A 449 2.29 -21.16 2.77
N TYR A 450 2.42 -22.27 2.05
CA TYR A 450 3.22 -22.36 0.83
C TYR A 450 2.62 -23.37 -0.16
N LEU A 451 2.95 -23.20 -1.43
CA LEU A 451 2.50 -24.09 -2.49
C LEU A 451 3.25 -25.42 -2.39
N ALA A 452 2.50 -26.51 -2.29
CA ALA A 452 3.04 -27.86 -2.15
C ALA A 452 2.10 -28.85 -2.82
N ASN A 453 2.62 -29.67 -3.72
CA ASN A 453 1.81 -30.72 -4.35
C ASN A 453 1.76 -31.96 -3.44
N LYS A 454 0.68 -32.10 -2.66
CA LYS A 454 0.47 -33.26 -1.78
C LYS A 454 -0.03 -34.50 -2.52
N ARG A 455 -0.44 -34.39 -3.79
CA ARG A 455 -0.77 -35.57 -4.59
C ARG A 455 0.53 -36.28 -4.97
N ARG A 456 0.73 -37.50 -4.45
CA ARG A 456 1.63 -38.50 -5.06
C ARG A 456 1.04 -38.91 -6.42
N LEU A 457 1.13 -38.03 -7.40
CA LEU A 457 1.02 -38.43 -8.80
C LEU A 457 2.38 -39.02 -9.16
N SER A 458 2.38 -40.25 -9.66
CA SER A 458 3.52 -40.83 -10.34
C SER A 458 3.96 -39.90 -11.47
N ALA A 459 5.24 -39.47 -11.44
CA ALA A 459 5.97 -38.78 -12.51
C ALA A 459 5.87 -37.21 -12.58
N PRO A 460 6.81 -36.53 -13.29
CA PRO A 460 7.31 -35.16 -13.05
C PRO A 460 6.36 -34.00 -13.44
N LEU A 461 5.05 -34.25 -13.54
CA LEU A 461 4.03 -33.26 -13.92
C LEU A 461 3.49 -32.45 -12.72
N GLY A 462 3.51 -33.03 -11.51
CA GLY A 462 2.93 -32.40 -10.32
C GLY A 462 3.71 -31.20 -9.77
N VAL A 463 5.05 -31.30 -9.72
CA VAL A 463 5.95 -30.18 -9.35
C VAL A 463 5.88 -29.05 -10.38
N THR A 464 5.60 -29.40 -11.64
CA THR A 464 5.46 -28.45 -12.74
C THR A 464 4.20 -27.59 -12.63
N ARG A 465 3.10 -28.12 -12.05
CA ARG A 465 1.83 -27.39 -11.93
C ARG A 465 1.87 -26.26 -10.88
N VAL A 466 2.26 -26.56 -9.64
CA VAL A 466 2.28 -25.55 -8.57
C VAL A 466 3.30 -24.43 -8.84
N LYS A 467 4.43 -24.77 -9.49
CA LYS A 467 5.40 -23.77 -9.99
C LYS A 467 4.79 -22.86 -11.05
N LYS A 468 4.00 -23.40 -11.98
CA LYS A 468 3.28 -22.59 -12.98
C LYS A 468 2.24 -21.67 -12.36
N ILE A 469 1.50 -22.14 -11.35
CA ILE A 469 0.57 -21.31 -10.56
C ILE A 469 1.34 -20.13 -9.95
N GLU A 470 2.45 -20.40 -9.25
CA GLU A 470 3.29 -19.36 -8.65
C GLU A 470 3.78 -18.33 -9.69
N SER A 471 4.35 -18.81 -10.80
CA SER A 471 4.84 -17.93 -11.88
C SER A 471 3.72 -17.06 -12.47
N GLU A 472 2.54 -17.61 -12.72
CA GLU A 472 1.41 -16.81 -13.25
C GLU A 472 0.86 -15.82 -12.22
N ILE A 473 0.88 -16.16 -10.93
CA ILE A 473 0.53 -15.21 -9.86
C ILE A 473 1.50 -14.03 -9.87
N VAL A 474 2.81 -14.31 -9.96
CA VAL A 474 3.86 -13.28 -10.05
C VAL A 474 3.64 -12.42 -11.28
N SER A 475 3.45 -13.01 -12.46
CA SER A 475 3.17 -12.27 -13.69
C SER A 475 1.92 -11.41 -13.59
N TYR A 476 0.85 -11.94 -12.99
CA TYR A 476 -0.38 -11.18 -12.75
C TYR A 476 -0.11 -9.95 -11.86
N PHE A 477 0.54 -10.11 -10.71
CA PHE A 477 0.81 -8.99 -9.81
C PHE A 477 1.77 -7.95 -10.42
N ILE A 478 2.79 -8.38 -11.17
CA ILE A 478 3.65 -7.45 -11.95
C ILE A 478 2.80 -6.67 -12.96
N SER A 479 1.90 -7.33 -13.67
CA SER A 479 1.08 -6.70 -14.72
C SER A 479 0.07 -5.67 -14.21
N ARG A 480 -0.28 -5.72 -12.92
CA ARG A 480 -1.18 -4.72 -12.32
C ARG A 480 -0.56 -3.33 -12.28
N ASN A 481 0.77 -3.26 -12.19
CA ASN A 481 1.53 -2.02 -12.14
C ASN A 481 0.91 -0.96 -11.21
N GLU A 482 0.46 -1.38 -10.01
CA GLU A 482 -0.34 -0.52 -9.13
C GLU A 482 0.44 0.69 -8.64
N ASP A 483 1.76 0.57 -8.58
CA ASP A 483 2.68 1.65 -8.21
C ASP A 483 3.08 2.55 -9.39
N ASN A 484 2.51 2.37 -10.59
CA ASN A 484 2.82 3.13 -11.81
C ASN A 484 4.32 3.18 -12.19
N LYS A 485 5.10 2.17 -11.80
CA LYS A 485 6.51 2.08 -12.21
C LYS A 485 6.57 1.69 -13.70
N ARG A 486 7.52 2.25 -14.46
CA ARG A 486 7.79 1.74 -15.83
C ARG A 486 8.27 0.28 -15.70
N VAL A 487 7.40 -0.67 -16.03
CA VAL A 487 7.79 -2.08 -16.12
C VAL A 487 8.65 -2.25 -17.38
N LEU A 488 9.90 -2.71 -17.22
CA LEU A 488 10.76 -3.06 -18.35
C LEU A 488 10.03 -4.07 -19.27
N PRO A 489 9.99 -3.86 -20.60
CA PRO A 489 9.18 -4.66 -21.53
C PRO A 489 9.50 -6.17 -21.57
N GLN A 490 10.59 -6.62 -20.94
CA GLN A 490 11.08 -7.99 -21.05
C GLN A 490 10.29 -9.02 -20.21
N LEU A 491 9.39 -8.60 -19.31
CA LEU A 491 8.57 -9.50 -18.49
C LEU A 491 7.14 -9.74 -19.03
N LEU A 492 6.76 -9.09 -20.13
CA LEU A 492 5.44 -9.30 -20.75
C LEU A 492 5.51 -10.46 -21.76
N MET A 493 5.31 -11.68 -21.27
CA MET A 493 5.15 -12.85 -22.15
C MET A 493 3.77 -12.85 -22.86
N PRO A 494 3.67 -13.30 -24.14
CA PRO A 494 2.46 -13.22 -24.98
C PRO A 494 1.26 -14.07 -24.55
N GLN A 495 1.34 -14.80 -23.43
CA GLN A 495 0.41 -15.90 -23.13
C GLN A 495 -1.00 -15.46 -22.69
N TYR A 496 -1.16 -14.19 -22.29
CA TYR A 496 -2.47 -13.66 -21.88
C TYR A 496 -3.46 -13.39 -23.04
N GLN A 497 -2.98 -13.27 -24.30
CA GLN A 497 -3.88 -13.09 -25.44
C GLN A 497 -4.59 -14.40 -25.84
N ASN A 498 -3.92 -15.55 -25.68
CA ASN A 498 -4.48 -16.86 -26.03
C ASN A 498 -5.56 -17.36 -25.05
N LEU A 499 -5.47 -16.99 -23.76
CA LEU A 499 -6.49 -17.31 -22.76
C LEU A 499 -7.78 -16.48 -22.94
N ARG A 500 -7.68 -15.23 -23.43
CA ARG A 500 -8.87 -14.43 -23.80
C ARG A 500 -9.59 -14.97 -25.03
N GLY A 501 -8.84 -15.47 -26.03
CA GLY A 501 -9.40 -15.97 -27.29
C GLY A 501 -10.17 -17.27 -27.17
N SER A 502 -9.76 -18.17 -26.27
CA SER A 502 -10.44 -19.44 -25.98
C SER A 502 -11.73 -19.24 -25.18
N TYR A 503 -11.78 -18.25 -24.29
CA TYR A 503 -12.99 -17.93 -23.49
C TYR A 503 -14.13 -17.31 -24.31
N ARG A 504 -13.81 -16.47 -25.33
CA ARG A 504 -14.82 -15.91 -26.24
C ARG A 504 -15.55 -16.98 -27.07
N ARG A 505 -14.94 -18.15 -27.29
CA ARG A 505 -15.55 -19.25 -28.05
C ARG A 505 -16.38 -20.21 -27.19
N GLN A 506 -16.18 -20.24 -25.87
CA GLN A 506 -16.92 -21.14 -24.97
C GLN A 506 -18.12 -20.49 -24.27
N PHE A 507 -18.25 -19.16 -24.27
CA PHE A 507 -19.37 -18.45 -23.63
C PHE A 507 -19.90 -17.31 -24.52
N SER A 508 -20.52 -17.66 -25.64
CA SER A 508 -21.48 -16.78 -26.32
C SER A 508 -22.86 -16.96 -25.66
N TYR A 509 -23.26 -16.04 -24.80
CA TYR A 509 -24.65 -15.92 -24.38
C TYR A 509 -25.48 -15.39 -25.56
N PRO A 510 -26.62 -16.01 -25.93
CA PRO A 510 -27.54 -15.39 -26.87
C PRO A 510 -28.11 -14.12 -26.24
N VAL A 511 -27.93 -12.99 -26.92
CA VAL A 511 -28.64 -11.75 -26.60
C VAL A 511 -30.13 -12.02 -26.81
N PRO A 512 -31.00 -11.93 -25.78
CA PRO A 512 -32.43 -12.08 -26.00
C PRO A 512 -32.91 -10.93 -26.90
N PRO A 513 -33.82 -11.19 -27.86
CA PRO A 513 -34.27 -10.16 -28.78
C PRO A 513 -34.96 -9.03 -28.01
N ARG A 514 -34.60 -7.78 -28.36
CA ARG A 514 -35.23 -6.56 -27.84
C ARG A 514 -36.75 -6.64 -28.09
N LYS A 515 -37.54 -6.82 -27.03
CA LYS A 515 -38.99 -6.59 -27.11
C LYS A 515 -39.23 -5.09 -27.30
N ARG A 516 -40.00 -4.74 -28.35
CA ARG A 516 -40.47 -3.38 -28.62
C ARG A 516 -41.30 -2.85 -27.43
N PRO A 517 -41.31 -1.54 -27.18
CA PRO A 517 -42.06 -0.96 -26.07
C PRO A 517 -43.57 -1.16 -26.29
N GLN A 518 -44.22 -1.85 -25.37
CA GLN A 518 -45.69 -1.84 -25.26
C GLN A 518 -46.11 -0.58 -24.50
N SER A 519 -47.15 0.04 -25.05
CA SER A 519 -47.83 1.26 -24.66
C SER A 519 -48.22 1.34 -23.18
N TYR A 520 -48.09 2.55 -22.64
CA TYR A 520 -48.60 3.00 -21.35
C TYR A 520 -50.08 2.64 -21.14
N ILE A 521 -50.40 2.11 -19.95
CA ILE A 521 -51.74 2.11 -19.36
C ILE A 521 -51.64 2.92 -18.06
N PRO A 522 -52.43 3.98 -17.85
CA PRO A 522 -52.34 4.79 -16.64
C PRO A 522 -53.05 4.10 -15.48
N ILE A 523 -52.35 3.95 -14.34
CA ILE A 523 -52.96 3.48 -13.09
C ILE A 523 -53.29 4.71 -12.24
N ILE A 524 -54.58 4.79 -11.92
CA ILE A 524 -55.30 5.77 -11.12
C ILE A 524 -54.77 5.77 -9.67
N GLN A 525 -54.53 6.96 -9.10
CA GLN A 525 -54.23 7.15 -7.67
C GLN A 525 -55.44 6.84 -6.79
N PRO A 526 -55.27 6.24 -5.60
CA PRO A 526 -56.19 6.39 -4.49
C PRO A 526 -55.67 7.42 -3.45
N PRO A 527 -56.58 8.09 -2.72
CA PRO A 527 -56.29 9.31 -1.96
C PRO A 527 -55.68 9.06 -0.57
N SER A 528 -54.97 10.08 -0.10
CA SER A 528 -54.46 10.25 1.27
C SER A 528 -55.57 10.54 2.29
N ALA A 529 -55.50 9.97 3.49
CA ALA A 529 -55.52 10.73 4.76
C ALA A 529 -55.43 9.85 6.03
N ARG A 530 -54.44 10.24 6.86
CA ARG A 530 -54.42 10.35 8.34
C ARG A 530 -54.80 9.14 9.22
N SER A 531 -53.81 8.67 9.98
CA SER A 531 -53.98 8.34 11.39
C SER A 531 -52.62 8.38 12.11
N SER A 532 -52.59 9.18 13.17
CA SER A 532 -51.53 9.35 14.17
C SER A 532 -51.33 8.09 15.01
N TYR A 533 -50.08 7.67 15.28
CA TYR A 533 -49.68 7.11 16.59
C TYR A 533 -48.14 6.93 16.66
N ARG A 534 -47.51 7.51 17.69
CA ARG A 534 -46.12 7.22 18.15
C ARG A 534 -46.18 6.18 19.28
N PRO A 535 -45.17 5.29 19.40
CA PRO A 535 -44.44 5.20 20.68
C PRO A 535 -42.92 5.01 20.48
N ARG A 536 -42.09 5.86 21.10
CA ARG A 536 -41.27 5.61 22.32
C ARG A 536 -40.28 4.44 22.19
N PHE A 537 -39.01 4.82 22.04
CA PHE A 537 -37.83 3.99 22.24
C PHE A 537 -37.56 3.80 23.74
N TYR A 538 -37.14 2.59 24.10
CA TYR A 538 -36.25 2.31 25.24
C TYR A 538 -34.90 1.91 24.68
#